data_AF-A0A3D3P6I3-F1
#
_entry.id   AF-A0A3D3P6I3-F1
#
_cell.length_a   1.000
_cell.length_b   1.000
_cell.length_c   1.000
_cell.angle_alpha   90.00
_cell.angle_beta   90.00
_cell.angle_gamma   90.00
#
_symmetry.space_group_name_H-M   'P 1'
#
loop_
_entity.id
_entity.type
_entity.pdbx_description
1 polymer ?
#
loop_
_entity_poly.entity_id
_entity_poly.type
_entity_poly.pdbx_seq_one_letter_code
_entity_poly.pdbx_strand_id
1 'polypeptide(L)'
;MKHHLIHFTILSLFCLRAFAADPMWIWKAGTIASEEANFKTTLTLKGKPAKAPLIITCDNSFKLSINGKKVTASKNWETPVKMDVAKFLQAGKNYVLVEADNEGSIAGFIMSLKAGKKKLVTNKSWMAQSHEGEWHQAVELKKYGAEPWGNVFNQSAGPGQIAKAANSPKSIPVTTLPGFKAEKIYDVNKASQGSWVGMTVDPKGRLITTDQYGGIYRVTLNPKVSVERLKVNVSGGHGALYAFDSLYIMVGEGKRGLYRLRDTNGDDQYDKEEYLIPLKAGGEHGSHSLVLSPDKKSIYMVGGNNTDMPPSVTSYRMAKAWKEDHILPRMPDGRGHNNGRMAPGGFIMKVSPDGKTQEMICHGFRNEFDAAFNLDGELFAFDADMEYDIGAPWYRPTRVNHV
;
A
#
# COMPACT_ATOMS: atom_id res chain seq x y z
N MET A 1 -23.86 -29.42 -67.50
CA MET A 1 -23.14 -28.21 -67.02
C MET A 1 -23.41 -28.06 -65.54
N LYS A 2 -22.38 -27.72 -64.76
CA LYS A 2 -22.30 -27.89 -63.29
C LYS A 2 -23.45 -27.21 -62.53
N HIS A 3 -24.29 -28.00 -61.85
CA HIS A 3 -25.21 -27.50 -60.82
C HIS A 3 -24.54 -27.62 -59.45
N HIS A 4 -24.23 -26.49 -58.83
CA HIS A 4 -23.79 -26.43 -57.44
C HIS A 4 -25.01 -26.51 -56.52
N LEU A 5 -25.10 -27.62 -55.78
CA LEU A 5 -26.05 -27.85 -54.71
C LEU A 5 -25.58 -27.10 -53.46
N ILE A 6 -26.27 -26.02 -53.08
CA ILE A 6 -26.02 -25.30 -51.83
C ILE A 6 -26.61 -26.12 -50.68
N HIS A 7 -25.75 -26.74 -49.87
CA HIS A 7 -26.14 -27.34 -48.60
C HIS A 7 -26.50 -26.25 -47.59
N PHE A 8 -27.79 -26.12 -47.27
CA PHE A 8 -28.25 -25.42 -46.07
C PHE A 8 -28.04 -26.34 -44.86
N THR A 9 -26.96 -26.14 -44.11
CA THR A 9 -26.78 -26.77 -42.81
C THR A 9 -27.71 -26.10 -41.80
N ILE A 10 -28.80 -26.78 -41.45
CA ILE A 10 -29.69 -26.41 -40.35
C ILE A 10 -28.89 -26.57 -39.05
N LEU A 11 -28.43 -25.44 -38.49
CA LEU A 11 -27.80 -25.42 -37.17
C LEU A 11 -28.89 -25.59 -36.11
N SER A 12 -28.96 -26.79 -35.54
CA SER A 12 -29.90 -27.17 -34.50
C SER A 12 -29.77 -26.26 -33.28
N LEU A 13 -30.85 -25.56 -32.92
CA LEU A 13 -30.96 -24.78 -31.69
C LEU A 13 -30.99 -25.74 -30.49
N PHE A 14 -29.83 -26.03 -29.90
CA PHE A 14 -29.78 -26.60 -28.57
C PHE A 14 -30.26 -25.54 -27.57
N CYS A 15 -31.51 -25.67 -27.15
CA CYS A 15 -32.07 -24.92 -26.04
C CYS A 15 -31.44 -25.46 -24.74
N LEU A 16 -30.22 -25.01 -24.44
CA LEU A 16 -29.61 -25.21 -23.13
C LEU A 16 -30.50 -24.55 -22.08
N ARG A 17 -31.19 -25.38 -21.29
CA ARG A 17 -31.73 -24.96 -20.00
C ARG A 17 -30.54 -24.42 -19.20
N ALA A 18 -30.46 -23.09 -19.08
CA ALA A 18 -29.47 -22.42 -18.26
C ALA A 18 -29.79 -22.73 -16.80
N PHE A 19 -29.17 -23.78 -16.26
CA PHE A 19 -28.94 -23.86 -14.82
C PHE A 19 -28.27 -22.55 -14.39
N ALA A 20 -28.68 -22.00 -13.25
CA ALA A 20 -28.09 -20.77 -12.74
C ALA A 20 -26.62 -21.05 -12.42
N ALA A 21 -25.71 -20.68 -13.33
CA ALA A 21 -24.29 -20.93 -13.17
C ALA A 21 -23.78 -20.26 -11.89
N ASP A 22 -22.96 -20.99 -11.15
CA ASP A 22 -22.19 -20.44 -10.05
C ASP A 22 -21.01 -19.62 -10.60
N PRO A 23 -20.62 -18.54 -9.91
CA PRO A 23 -19.53 -17.70 -10.35
C PRO A 23 -18.19 -18.42 -10.21
N MET A 24 -17.32 -18.19 -11.18
CA MET A 24 -15.93 -18.66 -11.20
C MET A 24 -15.00 -17.48 -10.93
N TRP A 25 -13.90 -17.74 -10.23
CA TRP A 25 -12.75 -16.84 -10.23
C TRP A 25 -12.13 -16.88 -11.61
N ILE A 26 -12.02 -15.73 -12.27
CA ILE A 26 -11.43 -15.61 -13.61
C ILE A 26 -10.25 -14.66 -13.61
N TRP A 27 -9.33 -14.87 -14.55
CA TRP A 27 -8.24 -13.92 -14.84
C TRP A 27 -7.90 -13.92 -16.34
N LYS A 28 -6.92 -13.12 -16.76
CA LYS A 28 -6.35 -13.21 -18.11
C LYS A 28 -5.47 -14.46 -18.25
N ALA A 29 -5.25 -14.90 -19.48
CA ALA A 29 -4.31 -15.96 -19.78
C ALA A 29 -2.86 -15.52 -19.51
N GLY A 30 -1.99 -16.50 -19.22
CA GLY A 30 -0.56 -16.30 -18.96
C GLY A 30 -0.18 -16.38 -17.48
N THR A 31 1.10 -16.10 -17.20
CA THR A 31 1.63 -16.07 -15.83
C THR A 31 1.04 -14.91 -15.05
N ILE A 32 0.59 -15.16 -13.83
CA ILE A 32 0.11 -14.14 -12.90
C ILE A 32 1.32 -13.44 -12.28
N ALA A 33 1.33 -12.10 -12.34
CA ALA A 33 2.33 -11.24 -11.73
C ALA A 33 1.64 -9.97 -11.21
N SER A 34 2.40 -9.05 -10.61
CA SER A 34 1.87 -7.71 -10.36
C SER A 34 1.58 -7.04 -11.70
N GLU A 35 0.30 -6.81 -11.98
CA GLU A 35 -0.18 -6.43 -13.31
C GLU A 35 -1.61 -5.88 -13.30
N GLU A 36 -1.93 -5.11 -14.34
CA GLU A 36 -3.32 -4.75 -14.64
C GLU A 36 -3.97 -5.76 -15.60
N ALA A 37 -5.23 -6.07 -15.34
CA ALA A 37 -6.08 -6.88 -16.22
C ALA A 37 -7.48 -6.28 -16.34
N ASN A 38 -7.95 -6.13 -17.58
CA ASN A 38 -9.30 -5.60 -17.84
C ASN A 38 -10.22 -6.74 -18.29
N PHE A 39 -11.47 -6.72 -17.82
CA PHE A 39 -12.50 -7.71 -18.14
C PHE A 39 -13.73 -7.04 -18.74
N LYS A 40 -14.28 -7.62 -19.80
CA LYS A 40 -15.55 -7.13 -20.38
C LYS A 40 -16.52 -8.25 -20.71
N THR A 41 -17.80 -7.92 -20.62
CA THR A 41 -18.89 -8.76 -21.10
C THR A 41 -20.11 -7.91 -21.45
N THR A 42 -21.19 -8.57 -21.90
CA THR A 42 -22.44 -7.91 -22.22
C THR A 42 -23.64 -8.61 -21.60
N LEU A 43 -24.67 -7.84 -21.26
CA LEU A 43 -25.93 -8.33 -20.70
C LEU A 43 -27.12 -7.74 -21.47
N THR A 44 -27.89 -8.59 -22.14
CA THR A 44 -29.09 -8.16 -22.87
C THR A 44 -30.34 -8.38 -22.02
N LEU A 45 -31.09 -7.29 -21.76
CA LEU A 45 -32.30 -7.27 -20.95
C LEU A 45 -33.53 -6.93 -21.79
N LYS A 46 -34.66 -7.61 -21.55
CA LYS A 46 -35.93 -7.32 -22.25
C LYS A 46 -36.52 -5.95 -21.89
N GLY A 47 -36.19 -5.44 -20.70
CA GLY A 47 -36.63 -4.15 -20.18
C GLY A 47 -35.68 -3.69 -19.08
N LYS A 48 -35.74 -2.40 -18.73
CA LYS A 48 -34.94 -1.86 -17.62
C LYS A 48 -35.39 -2.53 -16.31
N PRO A 49 -34.48 -3.15 -15.54
CA PRO A 49 -34.86 -3.83 -14.31
C PRO A 49 -35.20 -2.81 -13.21
N ALA A 50 -36.16 -3.13 -12.34
CA ALA A 50 -36.44 -2.30 -11.16
C ALA A 50 -35.36 -2.44 -10.07
N LYS A 51 -34.78 -3.63 -9.96
CA LYS A 51 -33.67 -3.96 -9.07
C LYS A 51 -32.65 -4.82 -9.80
N ALA A 52 -31.38 -4.58 -9.54
CA ALA A 52 -30.30 -5.38 -10.07
C ALA A 52 -29.19 -5.56 -9.02
N PRO A 53 -29.38 -6.43 -8.01
CA PRO A 53 -28.35 -6.67 -7.02
C PRO A 53 -27.10 -7.28 -7.68
N LEU A 54 -25.99 -6.62 -7.42
CA LEU A 54 -24.62 -6.96 -7.78
C LEU A 54 -23.87 -7.34 -6.50
N ILE A 55 -23.00 -8.34 -6.61
CA ILE A 55 -21.86 -8.55 -5.74
C ILE A 55 -20.60 -8.74 -6.58
N ILE A 56 -19.52 -8.07 -6.19
CA ILE A 56 -18.28 -8.03 -6.95
C ILE A 56 -17.07 -7.95 -6.01
N THR A 57 -16.01 -8.69 -6.34
CA THR A 57 -14.68 -8.48 -5.76
C THR A 57 -13.59 -8.89 -6.74
N CYS A 58 -12.39 -8.42 -6.50
CA CYS A 58 -11.19 -8.74 -7.26
C CYS A 58 -10.00 -8.70 -6.32
N ASP A 59 -9.00 -9.56 -6.55
CA ASP A 59 -7.72 -9.48 -5.85
C ASP A 59 -7.11 -8.08 -6.02
N ASN A 60 -6.48 -7.59 -4.95
CA ASN A 60 -5.99 -6.22 -4.75
C ASN A 60 -6.99 -5.10 -5.07
N SER A 61 -7.32 -4.80 -6.33
CA SER A 61 -8.31 -3.77 -6.65
C SER A 61 -9.09 -3.93 -7.95
N PHE A 62 -10.25 -3.26 -8.03
CA PHE A 62 -11.02 -3.12 -9.26
C PHE A 62 -11.76 -1.77 -9.37
N LYS A 63 -12.08 -1.38 -10.60
CA LYS A 63 -13.05 -0.35 -10.98
C LYS A 63 -14.10 -0.95 -11.90
N LEU A 64 -15.37 -0.77 -11.58
CA LEU A 64 -16.50 -1.25 -12.38
C LEU A 64 -17.16 -0.08 -13.11
N SER A 65 -17.35 -0.26 -14.42
CA SER A 65 -18.15 0.61 -15.27
C SER A 65 -19.25 -0.17 -16.00
N ILE A 66 -20.45 0.40 -16.06
CA ILE A 66 -21.58 -0.15 -16.81
C ILE A 66 -22.07 0.92 -17.79
N ASN A 67 -22.14 0.57 -19.08
CA ASN A 67 -22.52 1.48 -20.17
C ASN A 67 -21.66 2.77 -20.16
N GLY A 68 -20.35 2.63 -19.91
CA GLY A 68 -19.39 3.74 -19.83
C GLY A 68 -19.50 4.60 -18.56
N LYS A 69 -20.46 4.35 -17.67
CA LYS A 69 -20.60 5.07 -16.40
C LYS A 69 -19.89 4.32 -15.29
N LYS A 70 -19.04 5.02 -14.53
CA LYS A 70 -18.41 4.50 -13.31
C LYS A 70 -19.50 4.14 -12.29
N VAL A 71 -19.45 2.91 -11.79
CA VAL A 71 -20.43 2.34 -10.85
C VAL A 71 -19.86 2.29 -9.44
N THR A 72 -18.72 1.64 -9.28
CA THR A 72 -18.04 1.46 -8.00
C THR A 72 -16.58 1.04 -8.22
N ALA A 73 -15.78 1.07 -7.15
CA ALA A 73 -14.42 0.57 -7.13
C ALA A 73 -14.12 0.05 -5.72
N SER A 74 -13.21 -0.91 -5.59
CA SER A 74 -12.70 -1.39 -4.30
C SER A 74 -11.21 -1.69 -4.41
N LYS A 75 -10.48 -1.55 -3.31
CA LYS A 75 -9.12 -2.07 -3.14
C LYS A 75 -9.01 -3.11 -2.00
N ASN A 76 -10.14 -3.71 -1.63
CA ASN A 76 -10.21 -4.72 -0.58
C ASN A 76 -11.00 -5.90 -1.11
N TRP A 77 -10.30 -7.01 -1.36
CA TRP A 77 -10.88 -8.21 -1.95
C TRP A 77 -11.71 -9.02 -0.95
N GLU A 78 -11.31 -9.00 0.34
CA GLU A 78 -11.95 -9.72 1.45
C GLU A 78 -13.35 -9.19 1.75
N THR A 79 -13.63 -7.94 1.39
CA THR A 79 -14.94 -7.31 1.58
C THR A 79 -15.60 -6.98 0.23
N PRO A 80 -16.35 -7.92 -0.38
CA PRO A 80 -17.02 -7.69 -1.65
C PRO A 80 -18.01 -6.54 -1.59
N VAL A 81 -18.08 -5.77 -2.66
CA VAL A 81 -19.07 -4.71 -2.81
C VAL A 81 -20.40 -5.33 -3.22
N LYS A 82 -21.43 -5.18 -2.37
CA LYS A 82 -22.83 -5.50 -2.69
C LYS A 82 -23.59 -4.22 -2.99
N MET A 83 -24.30 -4.13 -4.10
CA MET A 83 -25.13 -2.95 -4.42
C MET A 83 -26.23 -3.20 -5.42
N ASP A 84 -27.23 -2.33 -5.47
CA ASP A 84 -28.17 -2.32 -6.60
C ASP A 84 -27.64 -1.44 -7.74
N VAL A 85 -27.47 -2.04 -8.92
CA VAL A 85 -26.98 -1.35 -10.13
C VAL A 85 -28.07 -1.08 -11.18
N ALA A 86 -29.36 -1.26 -10.86
CA ALA A 86 -30.46 -1.09 -11.81
C ALA A 86 -30.44 0.29 -12.50
N LYS A 87 -30.02 1.33 -11.77
CA LYS A 87 -29.91 2.70 -12.30
C LYS A 87 -28.91 2.85 -13.44
N PHE A 88 -27.92 1.94 -13.55
CA PHE A 88 -26.90 1.94 -14.60
C PHE A 88 -27.28 1.05 -15.80
N LEU A 89 -28.33 0.24 -15.67
CA LEU A 89 -28.80 -0.68 -16.70
C LEU A 89 -29.92 -0.05 -17.54
N GLN A 90 -30.04 -0.54 -18.77
CA GLN A 90 -31.06 -0.16 -19.74
C GLN A 90 -31.70 -1.40 -20.39
N ALA A 91 -32.85 -1.20 -21.05
CA ALA A 91 -33.41 -2.21 -21.94
C ALA A 91 -32.45 -2.43 -23.14
N GLY A 92 -32.41 -3.66 -23.65
CA GLY A 92 -31.46 -4.05 -24.68
C GLY A 92 -30.08 -4.41 -24.12
N LYS A 93 -29.04 -4.19 -24.93
CA LYS A 93 -27.66 -4.57 -24.63
C LYS A 93 -27.03 -3.61 -23.63
N ASN A 94 -26.40 -4.15 -22.59
CA ASN A 94 -25.61 -3.43 -21.60
C ASN A 94 -24.16 -3.90 -21.67
N TYR A 95 -23.21 -2.97 -21.54
CA TYR A 95 -21.78 -3.26 -21.53
C TYR A 95 -21.27 -3.18 -20.11
N VAL A 96 -20.52 -4.20 -19.69
CA VAL A 96 -19.89 -4.27 -18.37
C VAL A 96 -18.39 -4.32 -18.58
N LEU A 97 -17.65 -3.40 -17.94
CA LEU A 97 -16.20 -3.32 -17.95
C LEU A 97 -15.71 -3.30 -16.51
N VAL A 98 -14.73 -4.15 -16.20
CA VAL A 98 -14.02 -4.17 -14.92
C VAL A 98 -12.54 -3.99 -15.21
N GLU A 99 -11.95 -2.94 -14.65
CA GLU A 99 -10.51 -2.71 -14.69
C GLU A 99 -9.95 -3.20 -13.37
N ALA A 100 -9.08 -4.21 -13.39
CA ALA A 100 -8.49 -4.82 -12.20
C ALA A 100 -6.98 -4.60 -12.15
N ASP A 101 -6.45 -4.50 -10.95
CA ASP A 101 -5.02 -4.36 -10.68
C ASP A 101 -4.66 -5.38 -9.60
N ASN A 102 -3.60 -6.15 -9.85
CA ASN A 102 -3.05 -7.16 -8.97
C ASN A 102 -1.62 -6.74 -8.53
N GLU A 103 -1.33 -6.89 -7.24
CA GLU A 103 -0.01 -6.55 -6.66
C GLU A 103 0.78 -7.82 -6.25
N GLY A 104 0.23 -9.02 -6.46
CA GLY A 104 0.79 -10.29 -5.96
C GLY A 104 1.01 -11.38 -7.01
N SER A 105 1.38 -12.58 -6.54
CA SER A 105 1.55 -13.78 -7.37
C SER A 105 0.26 -14.60 -7.55
N ILE A 106 -0.82 -14.17 -6.91
CA ILE A 106 -2.17 -14.75 -6.98
C ILE A 106 -3.09 -13.63 -7.44
N ALA A 107 -4.02 -13.92 -8.35
CA ALA A 107 -4.98 -12.96 -8.86
C ALA A 107 -6.31 -13.65 -9.16
N GLY A 108 -7.41 -12.90 -9.07
CA GLY A 108 -8.72 -13.42 -9.40
C GLY A 108 -9.79 -12.34 -9.32
N PHE A 109 -10.70 -12.36 -10.30
CA PHE A 109 -11.90 -11.53 -10.33
C PHE A 109 -13.15 -12.40 -10.25
N ILE A 110 -14.12 -12.01 -9.42
CA ILE A 110 -15.40 -12.71 -9.29
C ILE A 110 -16.59 -11.75 -9.16
N MET A 111 -17.68 -12.03 -9.86
CA MET A 111 -18.88 -11.19 -9.86
C MET A 111 -20.15 -12.01 -10.03
N SER A 112 -21.23 -11.57 -9.38
CA SER A 112 -22.60 -12.03 -9.65
C SER A 112 -23.57 -10.85 -9.67
N LEU A 113 -24.28 -10.69 -10.79
CA LEU A 113 -25.31 -9.68 -11.01
C LEU A 113 -26.62 -10.37 -11.37
N LYS A 114 -27.70 -10.07 -10.64
CA LYS A 114 -29.05 -10.58 -10.96
C LYS A 114 -29.92 -9.41 -11.43
N ALA A 115 -30.44 -9.47 -12.65
CA ALA A 115 -31.33 -8.47 -13.24
C ALA A 115 -32.60 -9.15 -13.77
N GLY A 116 -33.69 -9.11 -12.99
CA GLY A 116 -34.91 -9.85 -13.29
C GLY A 116 -34.66 -11.37 -13.32
N LYS A 117 -34.99 -12.03 -14.45
CA LYS A 117 -34.73 -13.47 -14.66
C LYS A 117 -33.30 -13.77 -15.17
N LYS A 118 -32.50 -12.75 -15.48
CA LYS A 118 -31.12 -12.93 -15.95
C LYS A 118 -30.16 -12.89 -14.77
N LYS A 119 -29.20 -13.81 -14.77
CA LYS A 119 -28.04 -13.83 -13.87
C LYS A 119 -26.79 -13.73 -14.74
N LEU A 120 -25.97 -12.71 -14.52
CA LEU A 120 -24.64 -12.58 -15.11
C LEU A 120 -23.63 -12.92 -14.02
N VAL A 121 -22.77 -13.89 -14.30
CA VAL A 121 -21.67 -14.29 -13.39
C VAL A 121 -20.36 -14.29 -14.14
N THR A 122 -19.24 -14.18 -13.41
CA THR A 122 -17.91 -14.45 -13.96
C THR A 122 -17.76 -15.91 -14.33
N ASN A 123 -17.29 -16.15 -15.55
CA ASN A 123 -16.99 -17.46 -16.12
C ASN A 123 -16.27 -17.24 -17.46
N LYS A 124 -15.99 -18.31 -18.20
CA LYS A 124 -15.33 -18.30 -19.51
C LYS A 124 -16.02 -17.49 -20.62
N SER A 125 -17.24 -16.97 -20.41
CA SER A 125 -17.90 -16.08 -21.40
C SER A 125 -17.39 -14.64 -21.35
N TRP A 126 -16.56 -14.30 -20.36
CA TRP A 126 -15.92 -13.00 -20.25
C TRP A 126 -14.69 -12.91 -21.15
N MET A 127 -14.41 -11.71 -21.62
CA MET A 127 -13.14 -11.39 -22.27
C MET A 127 -12.20 -10.74 -21.25
N ALA A 128 -10.91 -10.99 -21.36
CA ALA A 128 -9.85 -10.42 -20.55
C ALA A 128 -8.70 -9.90 -21.45
N GLN A 129 -8.00 -8.85 -21.00
CA GLN A 129 -6.76 -8.35 -21.62
C GLN A 129 -5.80 -7.84 -20.54
N SER A 130 -4.51 -7.73 -20.87
CA SER A 130 -3.56 -6.90 -20.12
C SER A 130 -3.83 -5.40 -20.34
N HIS A 131 -3.13 -4.53 -19.61
CA HIS A 131 -3.12 -3.09 -19.92
C HIS A 131 -2.81 -2.89 -21.41
N GLU A 132 -3.75 -2.28 -22.14
CA GLU A 132 -3.65 -1.99 -23.59
C GLU A 132 -3.38 -3.20 -24.52
N GLY A 133 -3.57 -4.44 -24.05
CA GLY A 133 -3.37 -5.66 -24.84
C GLY A 133 -4.58 -6.09 -25.68
N GLU A 134 -4.43 -7.20 -26.41
CA GLU A 134 -5.53 -7.82 -27.14
C GLU A 134 -6.54 -8.50 -26.20
N TRP A 135 -7.82 -8.48 -26.60
CA TRP A 135 -8.88 -9.16 -25.87
C TRP A 135 -8.90 -10.64 -26.21
N HIS A 136 -8.69 -11.48 -25.20
CA HIS A 136 -8.84 -12.93 -25.28
C HIS A 136 -9.95 -13.40 -24.34
N GLN A 137 -10.35 -14.66 -24.47
CA GLN A 137 -11.30 -15.24 -23.53
C GLN A 137 -10.66 -15.35 -22.14
N ALA A 138 -11.40 -15.01 -21.08
CA ALA A 138 -10.93 -15.14 -19.71
C ALA A 138 -10.71 -16.62 -19.33
N VAL A 139 -9.72 -16.87 -18.48
CA VAL A 139 -9.42 -18.20 -17.94
C VAL A 139 -10.14 -18.37 -16.62
N GLU A 140 -10.82 -19.50 -16.43
CA GLU A 140 -11.39 -19.89 -15.14
C GLU A 140 -10.30 -20.48 -14.25
N LEU A 141 -10.00 -19.82 -13.14
CA LEU A 141 -8.96 -20.24 -12.20
C LEU A 141 -9.50 -21.27 -11.21
N LYS A 142 -10.57 -20.90 -10.50
CA LYS A 142 -11.15 -21.72 -9.42
C LYS A 142 -12.66 -21.47 -9.29
N LYS A 143 -13.36 -22.44 -8.69
CA LYS A 143 -14.77 -22.30 -8.31
C LYS A 143 -14.91 -21.36 -7.11
N TYR A 144 -16.04 -20.68 -6.99
CA TYR A 144 -16.42 -20.00 -5.74
C TYR A 144 -16.33 -20.96 -4.54
N GLY A 145 -15.81 -20.47 -3.40
CA GLY A 145 -15.59 -21.29 -2.20
C GLY A 145 -14.22 -21.96 -2.12
N ALA A 146 -13.43 -21.97 -3.19
CA ALA A 146 -12.10 -22.58 -3.18
C ALA A 146 -11.02 -21.64 -2.60
N GLU A 147 -10.05 -22.21 -1.89
CA GLU A 147 -8.86 -21.52 -1.41
C GLU A 147 -8.04 -20.90 -2.57
N PRO A 148 -7.36 -19.76 -2.39
CA PRO A 148 -7.18 -19.04 -1.11
C PRO A 148 -8.35 -18.09 -0.76
N TRP A 149 -9.34 -17.93 -1.64
CA TRP A 149 -10.36 -16.89 -1.49
C TRP A 149 -11.60 -17.34 -0.70
N GLY A 150 -11.87 -18.65 -0.63
CA GLY A 150 -12.98 -19.21 0.15
C GLY A 150 -14.36 -18.63 -0.23
N ASN A 151 -15.22 -18.46 0.78
CA ASN A 151 -16.61 -18.00 0.64
C ASN A 151 -16.75 -16.47 0.77
N VAL A 152 -15.92 -15.71 0.02
CA VAL A 152 -15.78 -14.25 0.17
C VAL A 152 -17.10 -13.46 0.10
N PHE A 153 -18.11 -13.96 -0.65
CA PHE A 153 -19.43 -13.31 -0.78
C PHE A 153 -20.27 -13.27 0.50
N ASN A 154 -19.86 -14.01 1.52
CA ASN A 154 -20.44 -13.96 2.87
C ASN A 154 -19.98 -12.69 3.64
N GLN A 155 -18.88 -12.06 3.25
CA GLN A 155 -18.22 -10.96 3.98
C GLN A 155 -18.47 -9.56 3.36
N SER A 156 -19.68 -9.30 2.87
CA SER A 156 -19.96 -8.13 2.03
C SER A 156 -20.23 -6.80 2.75
N ALA A 157 -19.86 -5.67 2.12
CA ALA A 157 -20.28 -4.32 2.49
C ALA A 157 -21.11 -3.64 1.36
N GLY A 158 -21.92 -2.62 1.70
CA GLY A 158 -22.73 -1.86 0.74
C GLY A 158 -21.92 -0.92 -0.19
N PRO A 159 -22.50 -0.38 -1.29
CA PRO A 159 -21.77 0.53 -2.17
C PRO A 159 -21.48 1.85 -1.48
N GLY A 160 -20.23 2.32 -1.56
CA GLY A 160 -19.84 3.61 -1.02
C GLY A 160 -19.63 3.62 0.50
N GLN A 161 -19.71 2.47 1.16
CA GLN A 161 -19.10 2.30 2.48
C GLN A 161 -17.73 1.67 2.27
N ILE A 162 -16.70 2.53 2.26
CA ILE A 162 -15.42 2.18 2.87
C ILE A 162 -15.83 1.53 4.19
N ALA A 163 -15.52 0.23 4.38
CA ALA A 163 -15.85 -0.46 5.61
C ALA A 163 -15.46 0.46 6.76
N LYS A 164 -16.46 0.94 7.51
CA LYS A 164 -16.17 1.62 8.77
C LYS A 164 -15.41 0.58 9.55
N ALA A 165 -14.11 0.83 9.76
CA ALA A 165 -13.34 0.12 10.75
C ALA A 165 -14.21 0.00 12.00
N ALA A 166 -14.20 -1.16 12.64
CA ALA A 166 -14.86 -1.31 13.92
C ALA A 166 -14.10 -0.40 14.91
N ASN A 167 -14.51 0.87 15.00
CA ASN A 167 -13.85 1.95 15.76
C ASN A 167 -14.10 1.82 17.27
N SER A 168 -14.26 0.59 17.75
CA SER A 168 -14.43 0.30 19.15
C SER A 168 -13.20 -0.49 19.59
N PRO A 169 -12.40 0.08 20.51
CA PRO A 169 -11.34 -0.65 21.17
C PRO A 169 -11.83 -2.02 21.63
N LYS A 170 -11.10 -3.07 21.22
CA LYS A 170 -11.41 -4.47 21.59
C LYS A 170 -10.13 -5.22 21.85
N SER A 171 -10.10 -6.02 22.92
CA SER A 171 -9.01 -6.96 23.16
C SER A 171 -8.86 -7.90 21.97
N ILE A 172 -7.63 -8.09 21.52
CA ILE A 172 -7.29 -9.08 20.50
C ILE A 172 -6.44 -10.19 21.13
N PRO A 173 -6.56 -11.44 20.64
CA PRO A 173 -5.75 -12.55 21.15
C PRO A 173 -4.33 -12.41 20.60
N VAL A 174 -3.47 -11.78 21.37
CA VAL A 174 -2.02 -11.71 21.12
C VAL A 174 -1.32 -12.15 22.39
N THR A 175 -0.26 -12.94 22.23
CA THR A 175 0.57 -13.37 23.35
C THR A 175 1.27 -12.14 23.93
N THR A 176 0.99 -11.83 25.19
CA THR A 176 1.65 -10.76 25.93
C THR A 176 2.41 -11.33 27.13
N LEU A 177 3.42 -10.59 27.60
CA LEU A 177 4.07 -10.90 28.87
C LEU A 177 3.09 -10.68 30.04
N PRO A 178 3.31 -11.33 31.21
CA PRO A 178 2.52 -11.07 32.41
C PRO A 178 2.42 -9.57 32.72
N GLY A 179 1.19 -9.07 32.96
CA GLY A 179 0.92 -7.66 33.26
C GLY A 179 0.62 -6.79 32.03
N PHE A 180 0.85 -7.26 30.80
CA PHE A 180 0.56 -6.53 29.58
C PHE A 180 -0.78 -6.94 28.96
N LYS A 181 -1.49 -5.96 28.40
CA LYS A 181 -2.72 -6.14 27.63
C LYS A 181 -2.56 -5.48 26.28
N ALA A 182 -3.10 -6.10 25.24
CA ALA A 182 -3.14 -5.55 23.90
C ALA A 182 -4.58 -5.31 23.47
N GLU A 183 -4.84 -4.10 23.01
CA GLU A 183 -6.15 -3.66 22.59
C GLU A 183 -6.06 -3.12 21.17
N LYS A 184 -6.91 -3.64 20.28
CA LYS A 184 -7.02 -3.10 18.94
C LYS A 184 -7.85 -1.84 18.98
N ILE A 185 -7.20 -0.71 18.75
CA ILE A 185 -7.83 0.62 18.78
C ILE A 185 -8.50 0.96 17.44
N TYR A 186 -7.88 0.57 16.32
CA TYR A 186 -8.30 0.99 14.99
C TYR A 186 -7.83 -0.01 13.92
N ASP A 187 -8.70 -0.29 12.96
CA ASP A 187 -8.34 -1.03 11.73
C ASP A 187 -8.05 0.00 10.63
N VAL A 188 -6.80 0.13 10.21
CA VAL A 188 -6.42 1.03 9.11
C VAL A 188 -7.01 0.49 7.81
N ASN A 189 -7.86 1.30 7.17
CA ASN A 189 -8.44 0.90 5.89
C ASN A 189 -7.44 1.14 4.76
N LYS A 190 -6.70 0.10 4.35
CA LYS A 190 -5.66 0.17 3.29
C LYS A 190 -6.14 0.90 2.02
N ALA A 191 -7.40 0.72 1.62
CA ALA A 191 -7.93 1.34 0.39
C ALA A 191 -8.05 2.86 0.47
N SER A 192 -8.38 3.40 1.66
CA SER A 192 -8.63 4.84 1.87
C SER A 192 -7.54 5.57 2.65
N GLN A 193 -6.73 4.83 3.40
CA GLN A 193 -5.73 5.36 4.34
C GLN A 193 -4.33 4.78 4.14
N GLY A 194 -4.17 3.81 3.23
CA GLY A 194 -2.89 3.22 2.86
C GLY A 194 -2.25 2.39 3.97
N SER A 195 -0.92 2.41 4.01
CA SER A 195 -0.11 1.61 4.94
C SER A 195 0.62 2.53 5.91
N TRP A 196 0.17 2.60 7.15
CA TRP A 196 0.79 3.49 8.14
C TRP A 196 2.12 2.93 8.62
N VAL A 197 3.20 3.65 8.35
CA VAL A 197 4.59 3.21 8.62
C VAL A 197 5.34 4.14 9.58
N GLY A 198 4.88 5.37 9.76
CA GLY A 198 5.43 6.32 10.73
C GLY A 198 4.36 6.81 11.70
N MET A 199 4.78 7.15 12.93
CA MET A 199 3.87 7.64 13.97
C MET A 199 4.59 8.58 14.95
N THR A 200 3.89 9.60 15.45
CA THR A 200 4.29 10.44 16.59
C THR A 200 3.07 10.83 17.41
N VAL A 201 3.29 11.39 18.60
CA VAL A 201 2.24 12.02 19.42
C VAL A 201 2.31 13.54 19.23
N ASP A 202 1.16 14.20 19.09
CA ASP A 202 1.05 15.66 19.05
C ASP A 202 0.90 16.27 20.47
N PRO A 203 0.96 17.60 20.64
CA PRO A 203 0.86 18.24 21.96
C PRO A 203 -0.45 18.02 22.70
N LYS A 204 -1.51 17.61 21.99
CA LYS A 204 -2.83 17.34 22.56
C LYS A 204 -2.99 15.85 22.92
N GLY A 205 -1.93 15.05 22.81
CA GLY A 205 -1.94 13.62 23.10
C GLY A 205 -2.63 12.77 22.02
N ARG A 206 -2.81 13.31 20.81
CA ARG A 206 -3.33 12.59 19.65
C ARG A 206 -2.18 11.97 18.88
N LEU A 207 -2.44 10.88 18.15
CA LEU A 207 -1.42 10.29 17.29
C LEU A 207 -1.44 10.98 15.93
N ILE A 208 -0.27 11.19 15.35
CA ILE A 208 -0.09 11.50 13.92
C ILE A 208 0.51 10.26 13.29
N THR A 209 -0.09 9.77 12.20
CA THR A 209 0.36 8.58 11.47
C THR A 209 0.58 8.91 9.99
N THR A 210 1.56 8.27 9.36
CA THR A 210 1.94 8.55 7.96
C THR A 210 1.73 7.32 7.09
N ASP A 211 0.96 7.47 6.02
CA ASP A 211 0.87 6.46 4.96
C ASP A 211 2.13 6.49 4.10
N GLN A 212 2.74 5.31 3.92
CA GLN A 212 3.97 5.12 3.15
C GLN A 212 3.90 5.77 1.76
N TYR A 213 2.74 5.71 1.09
CA TYR A 213 2.58 6.21 -0.28
C TYR A 213 1.57 7.36 -0.37
N GLY A 214 1.15 7.93 0.76
CA GLY A 214 0.01 8.83 0.76
C GLY A 214 -0.03 9.78 1.94
N GLY A 215 -1.25 10.02 2.44
CA GLY A 215 -1.54 11.13 3.34
C GLY A 215 -1.02 10.95 4.77
N ILE A 216 -1.09 12.04 5.52
CA ILE A 216 -0.85 12.06 6.96
C ILE A 216 -2.21 12.10 7.66
N TYR A 217 -2.37 11.29 8.69
CA TYR A 217 -3.61 11.16 9.44
C TYR A 217 -3.39 11.54 10.90
N ARG A 218 -4.43 12.08 11.52
CA ARG A 218 -4.46 12.33 12.96
C ARG A 218 -5.50 11.42 13.59
N VAL A 219 -5.10 10.71 14.64
CA VAL A 219 -5.93 9.78 15.40
C VAL A 219 -6.20 10.35 16.79
N THR A 220 -7.44 10.69 17.06
CA THR A 220 -7.90 11.08 18.40
C THR A 220 -8.39 9.84 19.12
N LEU A 221 -7.83 9.51 20.29
CA LEU A 221 -8.17 8.29 21.04
C LEU A 221 -9.40 8.48 21.95
N ASN A 222 -9.52 9.65 22.59
CA ASN A 222 -10.54 9.95 23.59
C ASN A 222 -11.41 11.16 23.18
N PRO A 223 -12.70 11.20 23.55
CA PRO A 223 -13.47 10.15 24.24
C PRO A 223 -13.88 9.00 23.32
N LYS A 224 -13.64 9.13 22.01
CA LYS A 224 -13.93 8.12 21.01
C LYS A 224 -12.87 8.16 19.92
N VAL A 225 -12.44 6.98 19.48
CA VAL A 225 -11.49 6.84 18.37
C VAL A 225 -12.06 7.50 17.12
N SER A 226 -11.36 8.51 16.61
CA SER A 226 -11.63 9.17 15.34
C SER A 226 -10.34 9.39 14.58
N VAL A 227 -10.44 9.34 13.25
CA VAL A 227 -9.32 9.53 12.34
C VAL A 227 -9.70 10.59 11.34
N GLU A 228 -8.86 11.62 11.22
CA GLU A 228 -8.97 12.64 10.19
C GLU A 228 -7.72 12.66 9.32
N ARG A 229 -7.87 12.97 8.04
CA ARG A 229 -6.73 13.25 7.17
C ARG A 229 -6.33 14.70 7.34
N LEU A 230 -5.05 14.97 7.59
CA LEU A 230 -4.52 16.33 7.68
C LEU A 230 -4.56 17.02 6.31
N LYS A 231 -4.84 18.32 6.30
CA LYS A 231 -4.95 19.14 5.10
C LYS A 231 -3.58 19.66 4.63
N VAL A 232 -2.68 18.73 4.29
CA VAL A 232 -1.29 19.02 3.90
C VAL A 232 -0.97 18.38 2.55
N ASN A 233 0.00 18.96 1.84
CA ASN A 233 0.49 18.45 0.56
C ASN A 233 1.59 17.40 0.75
N VAL A 234 2.36 17.47 1.84
CA VAL A 234 3.32 16.42 2.22
C VAL A 234 2.62 15.05 2.25
N SER A 235 3.27 14.08 1.61
CA SER A 235 2.85 12.68 1.54
C SER A 235 4.06 11.76 1.55
N GLY A 236 3.84 10.47 1.75
CA GLY A 236 4.90 9.46 1.69
C GLY A 236 5.88 9.49 2.87
N GLY A 237 5.37 9.83 4.06
CA GLY A 237 6.16 9.92 5.27
C GLY A 237 6.53 8.54 5.83
N HIS A 238 7.81 8.30 6.07
CA HIS A 238 8.32 7.11 6.75
C HIS A 238 8.54 7.37 8.25
N GLY A 239 9.04 8.56 8.59
CA GLY A 239 9.24 9.00 9.97
C GLY A 239 8.43 10.25 10.29
N ALA A 240 7.98 10.37 11.54
CA ALA A 240 7.26 11.54 12.02
C ALA A 240 7.76 11.92 13.42
N LEU A 241 7.89 13.21 13.68
CA LEU A 241 8.26 13.74 14.99
C LEU A 241 7.54 15.07 15.22
N TYR A 242 6.85 15.19 16.36
CA TYR A 242 6.40 16.50 16.82
C TYR A 242 7.42 17.08 17.81
N ALA A 243 8.00 18.24 17.48
CA ALA A 243 8.92 18.97 18.34
C ALA A 243 8.98 20.43 17.92
N PHE A 244 9.50 21.33 18.76
CA PHE A 244 9.72 22.74 18.37
C PHE A 244 8.47 23.43 17.77
N ASP A 245 7.30 23.16 18.35
CA ASP A 245 5.99 23.63 17.88
C ASP A 245 5.70 23.32 16.40
N SER A 246 6.28 22.22 15.90
CA SER A 246 6.24 21.83 14.50
C SER A 246 6.08 20.31 14.36
N LEU A 247 5.41 19.90 13.28
CA LEU A 247 5.39 18.52 12.85
C LEU A 247 6.50 18.32 11.80
N TYR A 248 7.48 17.49 12.10
CA TYR A 248 8.52 17.08 11.17
C TYR A 248 8.17 15.75 10.54
N ILE A 249 8.33 15.66 9.23
CA ILE A 249 8.07 14.45 8.46
C ILE A 249 9.32 14.09 7.66
N MET A 250 9.81 12.88 7.86
CA MET A 250 10.82 12.28 7.00
C MET A 250 10.10 11.62 5.82
N VAL A 251 10.19 12.22 4.65
CA VAL A 251 9.55 11.73 3.43
C VAL A 251 10.46 10.71 2.77
N GLY A 252 10.01 9.44 2.71
CA GLY A 252 10.71 8.33 2.08
C GLY A 252 10.22 7.99 0.67
N GLU A 253 9.04 8.48 0.28
CA GLU A 253 8.50 8.32 -1.08
C GLU A 253 8.29 9.65 -1.82
N GLY A 254 8.49 9.65 -3.14
CA GLY A 254 8.36 10.87 -3.95
C GLY A 254 9.50 11.85 -3.71
N LYS A 255 9.18 13.09 -3.29
CA LYS A 255 10.18 14.14 -3.04
C LYS A 255 10.82 13.95 -1.66
N ARG A 256 11.84 13.10 -1.62
CA ARG A 256 12.46 12.59 -0.39
C ARG A 256 13.22 13.65 0.40
N GLY A 257 13.03 13.67 1.71
CA GLY A 257 13.76 14.56 2.60
C GLY A 257 13.00 14.97 3.86
N LEU A 258 13.60 15.89 4.63
CA LEU A 258 13.01 16.42 5.85
C LEU A 258 12.09 17.59 5.53
N TYR A 259 10.83 17.47 5.96
CA TYR A 259 9.84 18.53 5.90
C TYR A 259 9.48 19.01 7.30
N ARG A 260 9.13 20.30 7.40
CA ARG A 260 8.56 20.92 8.61
C ARG A 260 7.20 21.51 8.29
N LEU A 261 6.21 21.14 9.08
CA LEU A 261 4.82 21.52 8.96
C LEU A 261 4.42 22.32 10.21
N ARG A 262 3.77 23.47 10.03
CA ARG A 262 3.34 24.36 11.12
C ARG A 262 1.91 24.81 10.95
N ASP A 263 1.21 24.91 12.06
CA ASP A 263 -0.07 25.62 12.18
C ASP A 263 0.23 27.08 12.54
N THR A 264 0.05 27.99 11.59
CA THR A 264 0.37 29.41 11.76
C THR A 264 -0.85 30.28 12.05
N ASN A 265 -2.06 29.70 12.03
CA ASN A 265 -3.31 30.42 12.20
C ASN A 265 -4.17 29.90 13.38
N GLY A 266 -3.76 28.80 14.02
CA GLY A 266 -4.39 28.22 15.21
C GLY A 266 -5.64 27.39 14.93
N ASP A 267 -5.88 26.98 13.67
CA ASP A 267 -7.05 26.17 13.28
C ASP A 267 -6.87 24.66 13.49
N ASP A 268 -5.76 24.25 14.12
CA ASP A 268 -5.40 22.87 14.37
C ASP A 268 -5.09 22.08 13.09
N GLN A 269 -4.76 22.77 12.00
CA GLN A 269 -4.21 22.21 10.75
C GLN A 269 -2.86 22.85 10.43
N TYR A 270 -2.03 22.13 9.69
CA TYR A 270 -0.73 22.65 9.30
C TYR A 270 -0.85 23.36 7.95
N ASP A 271 -0.82 24.68 7.96
CA ASP A 271 -0.99 25.53 6.77
C ASP A 271 0.34 25.95 6.13
N LYS A 272 1.46 25.79 6.85
CA LYS A 272 2.80 26.09 6.34
C LYS A 272 3.67 24.85 6.24
N GLU A 273 4.13 24.55 5.02
CA GLU A 273 5.00 23.42 4.71
C GLU A 273 6.36 23.92 4.18
N GLU A 274 7.45 23.49 4.82
CA GLU A 274 8.82 23.87 4.48
C GLU A 274 9.66 22.62 4.20
N TYR A 275 10.32 22.57 3.04
CA TYR A 275 11.25 21.51 2.69
C TYR A 275 12.65 21.88 3.19
N LEU A 276 13.09 21.28 4.28
CA LEU A 276 14.29 21.69 5.01
C LEU A 276 15.56 21.06 4.46
N ILE A 277 15.58 19.73 4.30
CA ILE A 277 16.77 18.98 3.90
C ILE A 277 16.41 18.03 2.76
N PRO A 278 16.90 18.28 1.53
CA PRO A 278 16.69 17.36 0.43
C PRO A 278 17.56 16.10 0.56
N LEU A 279 16.97 14.94 0.27
CA LEU A 279 17.67 13.66 0.31
C LEU A 279 17.59 12.93 -1.03
N LYS A 280 18.73 12.34 -1.41
CA LYS A 280 18.76 11.31 -2.45
C LYS A 280 18.74 9.95 -1.75
N ALA A 281 17.55 9.42 -1.57
CA ALA A 281 17.32 8.11 -0.96
C ALA A 281 16.47 7.23 -1.87
N GLY A 282 16.32 5.94 -1.57
CA GLY A 282 15.33 5.12 -2.26
C GLY A 282 15.26 3.65 -1.82
N GLY A 283 14.11 3.05 -2.06
CA GLY A 283 13.82 1.69 -1.62
C GLY A 283 13.61 1.61 -0.10
N GLU A 284 13.52 0.37 0.39
CA GLU A 284 13.22 0.07 1.79
C GLU A 284 14.36 0.54 2.74
N HIS A 285 15.60 0.62 2.23
CA HIS A 285 16.78 1.11 2.94
C HIS A 285 16.95 2.65 2.88
N GLY A 286 15.87 3.37 2.59
CA GLY A 286 15.88 4.80 2.30
C GLY A 286 15.99 5.69 3.53
N SER A 287 15.29 6.82 3.49
CA SER A 287 15.24 7.76 4.60
C SER A 287 14.16 7.33 5.58
N HIS A 288 14.48 7.20 6.86
CA HIS A 288 13.61 6.51 7.81
C HIS A 288 13.03 7.45 8.87
N SER A 289 13.63 7.51 10.06
CA SER A 289 13.02 8.10 11.24
C SER A 289 13.69 9.40 11.74
N LEU A 290 13.06 10.00 12.75
CA LEU A 290 13.44 11.24 13.42
C LEU A 290 13.28 11.07 14.93
N VAL A 291 14.29 11.49 15.69
CA VAL A 291 14.30 11.36 17.16
C VAL A 291 14.64 12.70 17.79
N LEU A 292 13.88 13.10 18.81
CA LEU A 292 14.20 14.31 19.57
C LEU A 292 15.38 14.05 20.53
N SER A 293 16.34 14.97 20.57
CA SER A 293 17.44 14.89 21.53
C SER A 293 16.96 15.03 22.99
N PRO A 294 17.64 14.42 23.98
CA PRO A 294 17.25 14.50 25.40
C PRO A 294 17.18 15.93 25.93
N ASP A 295 18.08 16.80 25.46
CA ASP A 295 18.11 18.22 25.82
C ASP A 295 17.03 19.06 25.10
N LYS A 296 16.24 18.44 24.21
CA LYS A 296 15.19 19.05 23.39
C LYS A 296 15.67 20.24 22.56
N LYS A 297 16.92 20.21 22.09
CA LYS A 297 17.51 21.28 21.25
C LYS A 297 17.78 20.86 19.82
N SER A 298 17.72 19.57 19.49
CA SER A 298 18.08 19.07 18.17
C SER A 298 17.26 17.84 17.80
N ILE A 299 17.27 17.53 16.51
CA ILE A 299 16.64 16.35 15.94
C ILE A 299 17.75 15.42 15.46
N TYR A 300 17.64 14.13 15.73
CA TYR A 300 18.50 13.09 15.19
C TYR A 300 17.75 12.43 14.04
N MET A 301 18.30 12.58 12.84
CA MET A 301 17.78 12.02 11.61
C MET A 301 18.47 10.69 11.31
N VAL A 302 17.67 9.68 10.97
CA VAL A 302 18.11 8.32 10.65
C VAL A 302 17.92 8.05 9.15
N GLY A 303 18.92 7.48 8.50
CA GLY A 303 18.81 7.07 7.10
C GLY A 303 19.66 5.86 6.80
N GLY A 304 19.03 4.82 6.23
CA GLY A 304 19.70 3.58 5.85
C GLY A 304 20.71 3.74 4.71
N ASN A 305 21.34 2.63 4.33
CA ASN A 305 22.43 2.64 3.35
C ASN A 305 22.02 2.99 1.91
N ASN A 306 20.72 3.13 1.63
CA ASN A 306 20.24 3.69 0.38
C ASN A 306 20.01 5.20 0.42
N THR A 307 20.31 5.87 1.53
CA THR A 307 20.30 7.32 1.64
C THR A 307 21.70 7.87 1.43
N ASP A 308 21.86 8.68 0.39
CA ASP A 308 23.11 9.40 0.17
C ASP A 308 23.26 10.46 1.26
N MET A 309 24.47 10.60 1.78
CA MET A 309 24.81 11.65 2.72
C MET A 309 24.52 13.03 2.10
N PRO A 310 23.76 13.91 2.76
CA PRO A 310 23.40 15.21 2.18
C PRO A 310 24.65 16.07 1.97
N PRO A 311 24.77 16.80 0.85
CA PRO A 311 25.89 17.73 0.65
C PRO A 311 25.84 18.92 1.61
N SER A 312 24.71 19.14 2.29
CA SER A 312 24.49 20.20 3.28
C SER A 312 25.04 19.88 4.68
N VAL A 313 25.63 18.70 4.90
CA VAL A 313 26.27 18.34 6.18
C VAL A 313 27.40 19.32 6.49
N THR A 314 27.30 19.99 7.65
CA THR A 314 28.20 21.08 8.04
C THR A 314 29.39 20.64 8.89
N SER A 315 29.29 19.51 9.60
CA SER A 315 30.34 19.01 10.50
C SER A 315 30.27 17.49 10.67
N TYR A 316 31.38 16.89 11.13
CA TYR A 316 31.56 15.45 11.22
C TYR A 316 32.29 15.11 12.52
N ARG A 317 31.80 14.13 13.29
CA ARG A 317 32.51 13.60 14.46
C ARG A 317 33.65 12.65 14.11
N MET A 318 33.59 12.08 12.91
CA MET A 318 34.55 11.11 12.40
C MET A 318 35.43 11.68 11.28
N ALA A 319 36.58 11.06 11.06
CA ALA A 319 37.41 11.32 9.89
C ALA A 319 36.74 10.81 8.61
N LYS A 320 36.85 11.58 7.52
CA LYS A 320 36.27 11.23 6.20
C LYS A 320 37.22 10.37 5.35
N ALA A 321 37.77 9.32 5.96
CA ALA A 321 38.69 8.38 5.30
C ALA A 321 37.92 7.19 4.70
N TRP A 322 36.99 7.45 3.79
CA TRP A 322 36.06 6.43 3.25
C TRP A 322 36.56 5.73 1.99
N LYS A 323 37.83 5.93 1.62
CA LYS A 323 38.41 5.19 0.50
C LYS A 323 38.53 3.72 0.89
N GLU A 324 38.10 2.85 -0.01
CA GLU A 324 38.18 1.41 0.19
C GLU A 324 39.37 0.88 -0.61
N ASP A 325 40.44 0.49 0.09
CA ASP A 325 41.64 -0.08 -0.52
C ASP A 325 41.59 -1.60 -0.42
N HIS A 326 41.15 -2.25 -1.49
CA HIS A 326 41.05 -3.71 -1.54
C HIS A 326 42.31 -4.34 -2.14
N ILE A 327 42.84 -5.38 -1.49
CA ILE A 327 43.96 -6.19 -2.03
C ILE A 327 43.47 -7.07 -3.21
N LEU A 328 42.23 -7.53 -3.17
CA LEU A 328 41.58 -8.34 -4.20
C LEU A 328 40.42 -7.57 -4.84
N PRO A 329 40.03 -7.88 -6.10
CA PRO A 329 38.84 -7.29 -6.70
C PRO A 329 37.62 -7.44 -5.78
N ARG A 330 36.81 -6.38 -5.69
CA ARG A 330 35.58 -6.43 -4.91
C ARG A 330 34.67 -7.54 -5.45
N MET A 331 34.11 -8.32 -4.54
CA MET A 331 33.01 -9.24 -4.82
C MET A 331 31.71 -8.49 -4.54
N PRO A 332 31.02 -7.94 -5.56
CA PRO A 332 29.75 -7.27 -5.35
C PRO A 332 28.67 -8.27 -4.93
N ASP A 333 27.56 -7.75 -4.38
CA ASP A 333 26.39 -8.56 -4.05
C ASP A 333 25.91 -9.29 -5.32
N GLY A 334 25.81 -10.62 -5.23
CA GLY A 334 25.49 -11.49 -6.38
C GLY A 334 24.06 -11.32 -6.90
N ARG A 335 23.16 -10.68 -6.14
CA ARG A 335 21.79 -10.32 -6.54
C ARG A 335 21.66 -8.88 -7.00
N GLY A 336 22.71 -8.08 -6.91
CA GLY A 336 22.68 -6.69 -7.35
C GLY A 336 22.39 -5.66 -6.27
N HIS A 337 22.11 -6.08 -5.03
CA HIS A 337 21.68 -5.14 -3.99
C HIS A 337 22.82 -4.20 -3.60
N ASN A 338 22.61 -2.89 -3.77
CA ASN A 338 23.62 -1.86 -3.53
C ASN A 338 24.97 -2.08 -4.25
N ASN A 339 24.97 -2.76 -5.39
CA ASN A 339 26.16 -2.88 -6.23
C ASN A 339 26.69 -1.50 -6.61
N GLY A 340 27.92 -1.21 -6.21
CA GLY A 340 28.59 0.07 -6.49
C GLY A 340 28.33 1.18 -5.47
N ARG A 341 27.51 0.96 -4.43
CA ARG A 341 27.50 1.88 -3.28
C ARG A 341 28.79 1.70 -2.48
N MET A 342 29.37 2.83 -2.10
CA MET A 342 30.63 2.93 -1.35
C MET A 342 30.33 3.44 0.05
N ALA A 343 31.27 3.25 0.98
CA ALA A 343 31.24 3.97 2.23
C ALA A 343 31.16 5.49 2.00
N PRO A 344 30.40 6.24 2.82
CA PRO A 344 29.60 5.76 3.95
C PRO A 344 28.19 5.36 3.50
N GLY A 345 27.70 4.21 3.98
CA GLY A 345 26.31 3.82 3.89
C GLY A 345 25.69 3.76 5.29
N GLY A 346 24.45 4.22 5.42
CA GLY A 346 23.71 4.25 6.67
C GLY A 346 24.25 5.31 7.61
N PHE A 347 23.41 6.15 8.19
CA PHE A 347 23.88 7.21 9.07
C PHE A 347 22.83 7.69 10.06
N ILE A 348 23.35 8.26 11.15
CA ILE A 348 22.59 9.12 12.03
C ILE A 348 23.25 10.49 12.06
N MET A 349 22.44 11.53 11.85
CA MET A 349 22.88 12.92 11.78
C MET A 349 22.09 13.76 12.78
N LYS A 350 22.77 14.64 13.52
CA LYS A 350 22.15 15.65 14.38
C LYS A 350 21.85 16.90 13.55
N VAL A 351 20.65 17.43 13.72
CA VAL A 351 20.06 18.49 12.90
C VAL A 351 19.44 19.56 13.79
N SER A 352 19.68 20.84 13.48
CA SER A 352 18.98 21.95 14.14
C SER A 352 17.49 21.97 13.78
N PRO A 353 16.60 22.56 14.59
CA PRO A 353 15.16 22.60 14.30
C PRO A 353 14.79 23.26 12.95
N ASP A 354 15.66 24.09 12.40
CA ASP A 354 15.49 24.74 11.09
C ASP A 354 16.26 24.03 9.94
N GLY A 355 16.94 22.93 10.22
CA GLY A 355 17.68 22.12 9.25
C GLY A 355 19.02 22.71 8.79
N LYS A 356 19.43 23.88 9.31
CA LYS A 356 20.62 24.61 8.81
C LYS A 356 21.94 24.10 9.37
N THR A 357 21.95 23.57 10.59
CA THR A 357 23.14 22.97 11.19
C THR A 357 22.97 21.46 11.16
N GLN A 358 23.96 20.78 10.60
CA GLN A 358 23.95 19.34 10.37
C GLN A 358 25.30 18.76 10.78
N GLU A 359 25.30 17.88 11.76
CA GLU A 359 26.48 17.21 12.29
C GLU A 359 26.33 15.70 12.09
N MET A 360 27.24 15.10 11.33
CA MET A 360 27.28 13.64 11.16
C MET A 360 27.78 13.00 12.46
N ILE A 361 26.92 12.18 13.09
CA ILE A 361 27.20 11.55 14.38
C ILE A 361 27.91 10.21 14.18
N CYS A 362 27.35 9.36 13.34
CA CYS A 362 27.91 8.04 13.02
C CYS A 362 27.44 7.59 11.63
N HIS A 363 28.09 6.56 11.09
CA HIS A 363 27.70 5.91 9.84
C HIS A 363 28.06 4.42 9.86
N GLY A 364 27.65 3.66 8.84
CA GLY A 364 28.03 2.25 8.67
C GLY A 364 26.93 1.25 8.99
N PHE A 365 25.69 1.71 9.03
CA PHE A 365 24.51 0.86 9.17
C PHE A 365 24.04 0.33 7.81
N ARG A 366 23.20 -0.70 7.82
CA ARG A 366 22.58 -1.25 6.62
C ARG A 366 21.18 -0.68 6.45
N ASN A 367 20.30 -0.92 7.42
CA ASN A 367 18.89 -0.56 7.34
C ASN A 367 18.29 -0.43 8.74
N GLU A 368 18.80 0.55 9.47
CA GLU A 368 18.35 0.99 10.77
C GLU A 368 17.14 1.92 10.59
N PHE A 369 15.93 1.36 10.71
CA PHE A 369 14.73 2.17 10.48
C PHE A 369 14.55 3.25 11.56
N ASP A 370 14.91 2.94 12.81
CA ASP A 370 14.68 3.85 13.93
C ASP A 370 15.82 3.84 14.95
N ALA A 371 15.83 4.87 15.79
CA ALA A 371 16.74 5.03 16.90
C ALA A 371 16.01 5.60 18.12
N ALA A 372 16.58 5.43 19.31
CA ALA A 372 16.01 5.97 20.54
C ALA A 372 17.10 6.32 21.54
N PHE A 373 16.89 7.41 22.26
CA PHE A 373 17.66 7.72 23.46
C PHE A 373 17.11 6.93 24.65
N ASN A 374 18.00 6.36 25.46
CA ASN A 374 17.62 5.82 26.77
C ASN A 374 17.47 6.94 27.81
N LEU A 375 17.15 6.57 29.05
CA LEU A 375 16.96 7.52 30.16
C LEU A 375 18.26 8.26 30.57
N ASP A 376 19.43 7.68 30.28
CA ASP A 376 20.74 8.27 30.57
C ASP A 376 21.19 9.23 29.44
N GLY A 377 20.43 9.33 28.35
CA GLY A 377 20.75 10.17 27.20
C GLY A 377 21.70 9.50 26.18
N GLU A 378 21.91 8.19 26.30
CA GLU A 378 22.68 7.38 25.36
C GLU A 378 21.81 6.98 24.17
N LEU A 379 22.35 7.03 22.95
CA LEU A 379 21.63 6.75 21.72
C LEU A 379 21.83 5.31 21.27
N PHE A 380 20.73 4.63 20.91
CA PHE A 380 20.75 3.28 20.37
C PHE A 380 19.96 3.20 19.06
N ALA A 381 20.41 2.34 18.16
CA ALA A 381 19.71 2.01 16.92
C ALA A 381 19.64 0.49 16.72
N PHE A 382 18.60 0.00 16.06
CA PHE A 382 18.47 -1.41 15.70
C PHE A 382 18.67 -1.57 14.19
N ASP A 383 19.77 -2.23 13.82
CA ASP A 383 20.18 -2.41 12.43
C ASP A 383 19.76 -3.79 11.93
N ALA A 384 19.15 -3.83 10.73
CA ALA A 384 18.71 -5.07 10.12
C ALA A 384 19.88 -5.97 9.71
N ASP A 385 19.61 -7.28 9.61
CA ASP A 385 20.62 -8.25 9.21
C ASP A 385 20.92 -8.20 7.71
N MET A 386 21.86 -9.03 7.28
CA MET A 386 22.04 -9.39 5.88
C MET A 386 21.52 -10.82 5.64
N GLU A 387 20.19 -10.98 5.64
CA GLU A 387 19.50 -12.29 5.59
C GLU A 387 20.03 -13.26 4.50
N TYR A 388 20.49 -12.74 3.36
CA TYR A 388 21.02 -13.58 2.28
C TYR A 388 22.35 -14.28 2.61
N ASP A 389 23.08 -13.77 3.61
CA ASP A 389 24.35 -14.32 4.05
C ASP A 389 24.19 -15.29 5.24
N ILE A 390 22.97 -15.62 5.69
CA ILE A 390 22.77 -16.52 6.84
C ILE A 390 23.55 -17.82 6.65
N GLY A 391 24.41 -18.13 7.63
CA GLY A 391 25.29 -19.30 7.62
C GLY A 391 26.66 -19.09 6.97
N ALA A 392 26.90 -17.95 6.31
CA ALA A 392 28.21 -17.58 5.78
C ALA A 392 29.13 -17.02 6.89
N PRO A 393 30.46 -17.16 6.76
CA PRO A 393 31.42 -16.60 7.72
C PRO A 393 31.37 -15.07 7.87
N TRP A 394 30.75 -14.36 6.92
CA TRP A 394 30.60 -12.91 6.91
C TRP A 394 29.16 -12.44 7.19
N TYR A 395 28.26 -13.35 7.62
CA TYR A 395 26.90 -12.98 8.00
C TYR A 395 26.92 -11.89 9.08
N ARG A 396 26.13 -10.84 8.85
CA ARG A 396 25.89 -9.79 9.84
C ARG A 396 24.46 -9.95 10.38
N PRO A 397 24.28 -10.39 11.63
CA PRO A 397 22.95 -10.54 12.23
C PRO A 397 22.32 -9.18 12.55
N THR A 398 21.02 -9.21 12.87
CA THR A 398 20.36 -8.06 13.49
C THR A 398 21.06 -7.71 14.79
N ARG A 399 21.16 -6.42 15.09
CA ARG A 399 21.92 -5.95 16.25
C ARG A 399 21.41 -4.62 16.76
N VAL A 400 21.44 -4.48 18.08
CA VAL A 400 21.37 -3.19 18.75
C VAL A 400 22.76 -2.59 18.74
N ASN A 401 22.89 -1.38 18.20
CA ASN A 401 24.13 -0.61 18.22
C ASN A 401 23.98 0.53 19.23
N HIS A 402 24.96 0.68 20.11
CA HIS A 402 25.20 1.92 20.84
C HIS A 402 25.91 2.89 19.89
N VAL A 403 25.45 4.14 19.83
CA VAL A 403 25.80 5.11 18.79
C VAL A 403 26.83 6.13 19.26
#